data_AF-A0A6A7AAR9-F1
#
_entry.id   AF-A0A6A7AAR9-F1
#
_cell.length_a   1.000
_cell.length_b   1.000
_cell.length_c   1.000
_cell.angle_alpha   90.00
_cell.angle_beta   90.00
_cell.angle_gamma   90.00
#
_symmetry.space_group_name_H-M   'P 1'
#
loop_
_entity.id
_entity.type
_entity.pdbx_description
1 polymer ?
#
loop_
_entity_poly.entity_id
_entity_poly.type
_entity_poly.pdbx_seq_one_letter_code
_entity_poly.pdbx_strand_id
1 'polypeptide(L)'
;MARINLPPLTRSLLAGLVVFTLLNFALRPQANWVEKVEKPLIGVGNGVPYLTIVPGKSIIYPWVFALATVVEQNVLGLVVTGLTIFYGGRYLERAWGQQEFTKFVLFVAMIPNILSFILYLLGYLITSKTVPLRTTISGGIAIQAGFLVSFKQLVPEHTVAIAKGLVRMRVKHFPAIFLLANTVSGIVVGTETAMFLAYFGFMTAWVYLRFFRISPSLSSAATGDGSVIKGDASDTFAFAHFFPEPIHTPLAALTDGLYNTLVSLGACTPFSEQDIDAGNEQANARAEGGLPSIMNPNSRGGRGGATRAEAERRRALALKALDQRLHAAAARGPTTTAPAAPSSSGPSILGETSYEPDQSDAPAKPAS
;
A
#
# COMPACT_ATOMS: atom_id res chain seq x y z
N MET A 1 19.35 22.86 -14.76
CA MET A 1 18.79 22.40 -13.46
C MET A 1 17.69 21.39 -13.73
N ALA A 2 17.84 20.14 -13.29
CA ALA A 2 16.81 19.13 -13.46
C ALA A 2 15.58 19.51 -12.62
N ARG A 3 14.42 19.77 -13.25
CA ARG A 3 13.17 20.01 -12.53
C ARG A 3 12.72 18.70 -11.91
N ILE A 4 12.93 18.51 -10.61
CA ILE A 4 12.42 17.35 -9.89
C ILE A 4 10.90 17.53 -9.79
N ASN A 5 10.16 16.87 -10.68
CA ASN A 5 8.70 16.92 -10.68
C ASN A 5 8.15 16.03 -9.55
N LEU A 6 8.04 16.62 -8.35
CA LEU A 6 7.44 15.97 -7.20
C LEU A 6 5.92 16.17 -7.19
N PRO A 7 5.14 15.11 -6.91
CA PRO A 7 3.72 15.23 -6.63
C PRO A 7 3.42 16.24 -5.51
N PRO A 8 2.26 16.91 -5.55
CA PRO A 8 1.96 18.05 -4.68
C PRO A 8 1.96 17.70 -3.19
N LEU A 9 1.37 16.57 -2.77
CA LEU A 9 1.30 16.22 -1.35
C LEU A 9 2.68 15.85 -0.81
N THR A 10 3.44 15.05 -1.55
CA THR A 10 4.81 14.67 -1.22
C THR A 10 5.70 15.90 -1.03
N ARG A 11 5.56 16.90 -1.91
CA ARG A 11 6.28 18.17 -1.79
C ARG A 11 5.88 18.92 -0.51
N SER A 12 4.58 18.98 -0.20
CA SER A 12 4.09 19.64 1.03
C SER A 12 4.56 18.92 2.30
N LEU A 13 4.57 17.59 2.31
CA LEU A 13 5.07 16.79 3.43
C LEU A 13 6.57 16.99 3.65
N LEU A 14 7.38 17.04 2.58
CA LEU A 14 8.81 17.33 2.68
C LEU A 14 9.07 18.75 3.19
N ALA A 15 8.34 19.73 2.68
CA ALA A 15 8.44 21.11 3.14
C ALA A 15 8.05 21.22 4.62
N GLY A 16 6.94 20.61 5.02
CA GLY A 16 6.49 20.53 6.41
C GLY A 16 7.55 19.86 7.30
N LEU A 17 8.09 18.72 6.87
CA LEU A 17 9.14 17.99 7.59
C LEU A 17 10.33 18.89 7.91
N VAL A 18 10.86 19.59 6.91
CA VAL A 18 12.01 20.49 7.09
C VAL A 18 11.64 21.68 7.98
N VAL A 19 10.54 22.38 7.67
CA VAL A 19 10.13 23.60 8.38
C VAL A 19 9.85 23.31 9.86
N PHE A 20 9.04 22.30 10.17
CA PHE A 20 8.67 22.00 11.54
C PHE A 20 9.82 21.38 12.34
N THR A 21 10.71 20.62 11.70
CA THR A 21 11.93 20.12 12.37
C THR A 21 12.88 21.27 12.71
N LEU A 22 13.10 22.22 11.78
CA LEU A 22 13.91 23.41 12.06
C LEU A 22 13.29 24.29 13.15
N LEU A 23 11.96 24.45 13.12
CA LEU A 23 11.22 25.18 14.15
C LEU A 23 11.36 24.50 15.52
N ASN A 24 11.27 23.17 15.57
CA ASN A 24 11.49 22.39 16.77
C ASN A 24 12.92 22.56 17.30
N PHE A 25 13.94 22.59 16.44
CA PHE A 25 15.32 22.86 16.85
C PHE A 25 15.52 24.28 17.39
N ALA A 26 14.87 25.27 16.77
CA ALA A 26 14.98 26.67 17.17
C ALA A 26 14.27 26.96 18.50
N LEU A 27 13.12 26.35 18.74
CA LEU A 27 12.24 26.63 19.88
C LEU A 27 12.41 25.63 21.05
N ARG A 28 13.29 24.63 20.90
CA ARG A 28 13.57 23.65 21.96
C ARG A 28 14.06 24.37 23.23
N PRO A 29 13.44 24.14 24.40
CA PRO A 29 13.95 24.67 25.67
C PRO A 29 15.32 24.04 25.95
N GLN A 30 16.36 24.87 25.98
CA GLN A 30 17.76 24.47 26.11
C GLN A 30 18.37 25.23 27.28
N ALA A 31 19.02 24.54 28.21
CA ALA A 31 19.62 25.20 29.37
C ALA A 31 20.97 25.87 29.02
N ASN A 32 21.74 25.27 28.11
CA ASN A 32 23.11 25.70 27.78
C ASN A 32 23.38 25.74 26.27
N TRP A 33 24.32 26.58 25.83
CA TRP A 33 24.68 26.73 24.40
C TRP A 33 25.32 25.46 23.79
N VAL A 34 26.03 24.66 24.59
CA VAL A 34 26.57 23.35 24.17
C VAL A 34 25.45 22.37 23.81
N GLU A 35 24.42 22.28 24.66
CA GLU A 35 23.25 21.45 24.38
C GLU A 35 22.51 21.90 23.12
N LYS A 36 22.54 23.20 22.81
CA LYS A 36 21.94 23.80 21.62
C LYS A 36 22.60 23.32 20.33
N VAL A 37 23.89 22.95 20.36
CA VAL A 37 24.64 22.47 19.19
C VAL A 37 24.64 20.94 19.10
N GLU A 38 24.77 20.24 20.23
CA GLU A 38 24.93 18.78 20.26
C GLU A 38 23.61 18.00 20.14
N LYS A 39 22.55 18.46 20.84
CA LYS A 39 21.26 17.74 20.86
C LYS A 39 20.56 17.67 19.49
N PRO A 40 20.60 18.68 18.61
CA PRO A 40 20.01 18.55 17.27
C PRO A 40 20.70 17.50 16.39
N LEU A 41 21.99 17.20 16.63
CA LEU A 41 22.74 16.25 15.82
C LEU A 41 22.44 14.80 16.23
N ILE A 42 22.41 14.51 17.53
CA ILE A 42 22.38 13.13 18.03
C ILE A 42 21.33 12.94 19.16
N GLY A 43 20.88 14.01 19.79
CA GLY A 43 20.03 13.96 20.98
C GLY A 43 18.53 13.80 20.68
N VAL A 44 17.83 13.17 21.63
CA VAL A 44 16.36 13.04 21.66
C VAL A 44 15.81 13.62 22.96
N GLY A 45 14.54 14.02 22.97
CA GLY A 45 13.83 14.59 24.12
C GLY A 45 13.64 16.12 24.08
N ASN A 46 12.95 16.64 25.10
CA ASN A 46 12.59 18.06 25.27
C ASN A 46 11.89 18.68 24.06
N GLY A 47 11.09 17.92 23.32
CA GLY A 47 10.35 18.45 22.18
C GLY A 47 9.40 19.58 22.58
N VAL A 48 9.16 20.47 21.63
CA VAL A 48 8.28 21.62 21.82
C VAL A 48 6.82 21.12 21.91
N PRO A 49 6.07 21.36 23.01
CA PRO A 49 4.78 20.70 23.24
C PRO A 49 3.65 21.01 22.23
N TYR A 50 3.78 22.07 21.44
CA TYR A 50 2.84 22.43 20.37
C TYR A 50 3.29 21.99 18.97
N LEU A 51 4.46 21.33 18.85
CA LEU A 51 4.98 20.73 17.61
C LEU A 51 5.12 19.20 17.73
N THR A 52 5.50 18.73 18.91
CA THR A 52 5.72 17.33 19.27
C THR A 52 4.82 16.94 20.43
N ILE A 53 4.47 15.66 20.54
CA ILE A 53 3.60 15.20 21.62
C ILE A 53 4.44 15.01 22.88
N VAL A 54 4.08 15.74 23.92
CA VAL A 54 4.56 15.56 25.30
C VAL A 54 3.32 15.25 26.14
N PRO A 55 3.11 14.01 26.60
CA PRO A 55 1.81 13.61 27.15
C PRO A 55 1.29 14.51 28.28
N GLY A 56 2.17 15.02 29.15
CA GLY A 56 1.78 15.92 30.24
C GLY A 56 1.45 17.37 29.85
N LYS A 57 1.66 17.79 28.58
CA LYS A 57 1.48 19.19 28.14
C LYS A 57 0.68 19.34 26.84
N SER A 58 0.78 18.38 25.93
CA SER A 58 0.24 18.50 24.56
C SER A 58 -1.24 18.21 24.44
N ILE A 59 -1.93 17.80 25.52
CA ILE A 59 -3.37 17.51 25.50
C ILE A 59 -4.24 18.71 25.06
N ILE A 60 -3.75 19.93 25.28
CA ILE A 60 -4.42 21.19 24.93
C ILE A 60 -4.30 21.48 23.42
N TYR A 61 -3.36 20.83 22.71
CA TYR A 61 -2.99 21.13 21.33
C TYR A 61 -3.35 19.96 20.40
N PRO A 62 -4.60 19.86 19.90
CA PRO A 62 -5.06 18.70 19.14
C PRO A 62 -4.33 18.50 17.80
N TRP A 63 -3.82 19.57 17.18
CA TRP A 63 -3.07 19.47 15.92
C TRP A 63 -1.75 18.69 16.05
N VAL A 64 -1.21 18.58 17.26
CA VAL A 64 0.08 17.94 17.52
C VAL A 64 0.05 16.45 17.15
N PHE A 65 -1.11 15.80 17.23
CA PHE A 65 -1.27 14.40 16.83
C PHE A 65 -1.08 14.16 15.33
N ALA A 66 -1.33 15.16 14.49
CA ALA A 66 -1.00 15.07 13.06
C ALA A 66 0.42 15.61 12.78
N LEU A 67 0.81 16.66 13.50
CA LEU A 67 2.06 17.39 13.25
C LEU A 67 3.30 16.60 13.67
N ALA A 68 3.25 15.88 14.80
CA ALA A 68 4.42 15.22 15.39
C ALA A 68 5.06 14.18 14.46
N THR A 69 4.32 13.63 13.50
CA THR A 69 4.84 12.68 12.51
C THR A 69 5.80 13.31 11.50
N VAL A 70 5.67 14.63 11.26
CA VAL A 70 6.56 15.40 10.39
C VAL A 70 7.54 16.28 11.18
N VAL A 71 7.74 15.99 12.47
CA VAL A 71 8.73 16.68 13.29
C VAL A 71 9.77 15.68 13.76
N GLU A 72 11.02 15.89 13.35
CA GLU A 72 12.13 15.04 13.78
C GLU A 72 12.87 15.65 14.97
N GLN A 73 13.46 14.77 15.78
CA GLN A 73 14.17 15.19 16.99
C GLN A 73 15.67 15.39 16.77
N ASN A 74 16.21 14.82 15.70
CA ASN A 74 17.62 14.88 15.32
C ASN A 74 17.78 14.90 13.78
N VAL A 75 18.97 15.28 13.31
CA VAL A 75 19.27 15.40 11.87
C VAL A 75 19.23 14.04 11.16
N LEU A 76 19.62 12.96 11.82
CA LEU A 76 19.59 11.62 11.22
C LEU A 76 18.14 11.20 10.91
N GLY A 77 17.22 11.40 11.84
CA GLY A 77 15.78 11.19 11.65
C GLY A 77 15.24 12.06 10.52
N LEU A 78 15.63 13.34 10.47
CA LEU A 78 15.27 14.25 9.38
C LEU A 78 15.70 13.71 8.00
N VAL A 79 16.93 13.22 7.88
CA VAL A 79 17.43 12.65 6.63
C VAL A 79 16.69 11.37 6.28
N VAL A 80 16.55 10.42 7.21
CA VAL A 80 15.92 9.12 6.97
C VAL A 80 14.43 9.28 6.61
N THR A 81 13.69 10.09 7.37
CA THR A 81 12.29 10.40 7.08
C THR A 81 12.16 11.22 5.78
N GLY A 82 13.08 12.14 5.53
CA GLY A 82 13.12 12.90 4.27
C GLY A 82 13.30 12.00 3.06
N LEU A 83 14.23 11.04 3.10
CA LEU A 83 14.42 10.06 2.03
C LEU A 83 13.19 9.15 1.88
N THR A 84 12.58 8.75 2.98
CA THR A 84 11.36 7.93 3.00
C THR A 84 10.21 8.65 2.30
N ILE A 85 9.95 9.92 2.65
CA ILE A 85 8.89 10.72 2.01
C ILE A 85 9.25 11.01 0.55
N PHE A 86 10.50 11.33 0.24
CA PHE A 86 10.93 11.66 -1.11
C PHE A 86 10.77 10.48 -2.07
N TYR A 87 11.25 9.28 -1.71
CA TYR A 87 11.15 8.11 -2.58
C TYR A 87 9.79 7.42 -2.46
N GLY A 88 9.33 7.18 -1.23
CA GLY A 88 8.08 6.46 -0.99
C GLY A 88 6.85 7.30 -1.22
N GLY A 89 6.82 8.55 -0.76
CA GLY A 89 5.68 9.44 -1.01
C GLY A 89 5.49 9.68 -2.50
N ARG A 90 6.59 9.95 -3.23
CA ARG A 90 6.56 10.11 -4.69
C ARG A 90 6.01 8.88 -5.41
N TYR A 91 6.36 7.68 -4.95
CA TYR A 91 5.85 6.44 -5.55
C TYR A 91 4.38 6.22 -5.23
N LEU A 92 4.01 6.29 -3.95
CA LEU A 92 2.66 6.01 -3.45
C LEU A 92 1.64 7.04 -3.95
N GLU A 93 1.97 8.33 -3.95
CA GLU A 93 1.06 9.38 -4.45
C GLU A 93 0.75 9.21 -5.94
N ARG A 94 1.71 8.69 -6.71
CA ARG A 94 1.48 8.38 -8.13
C ARG A 94 0.75 7.07 -8.34
N ALA A 95 0.97 6.08 -7.48
CA ALA A 95 0.28 4.80 -7.56
C ALA A 95 -1.18 4.90 -7.15
N TRP A 96 -1.51 5.75 -6.17
CA TRP A 96 -2.84 5.81 -5.56
C TRP A 96 -3.62 7.08 -5.92
N GLY A 97 -2.95 8.08 -6.48
CA GLY A 97 -3.50 9.41 -6.62
C GLY A 97 -3.46 10.20 -5.31
N GLN A 98 -3.64 11.51 -5.42
CA GLN A 98 -3.49 12.44 -4.30
C GLN A 98 -4.52 12.18 -3.19
N GLN A 99 -5.79 11.88 -3.53
CA GLN A 99 -6.87 11.77 -2.56
C GLN A 99 -6.68 10.57 -1.60
N GLU A 100 -6.48 9.37 -2.16
CA GLU A 100 -6.28 8.16 -1.35
C GLU A 100 -4.94 8.20 -0.60
N PHE A 101 -3.89 8.76 -1.20
CA PHE A 101 -2.62 8.96 -0.50
C PHE A 101 -2.74 9.94 0.67
N THR A 102 -3.53 11.02 0.52
CA THR A 102 -3.78 11.98 1.62
C THR A 102 -4.51 11.31 2.78
N LYS A 103 -5.57 10.53 2.50
CA LYS A 103 -6.29 9.77 3.54
C LYS A 103 -5.34 8.83 4.26
N PHE A 104 -4.56 8.04 3.52
CA PHE A 104 -3.59 7.11 4.09
C PHE A 104 -2.59 7.81 5.03
N VAL A 105 -1.95 8.89 4.56
CA VAL A 105 -0.98 9.64 5.38
C VAL A 105 -1.64 10.21 6.63
N LEU A 106 -2.87 10.71 6.54
CA LEU A 106 -3.60 11.24 7.69
C LEU A 106 -3.83 10.16 8.76
N PHE A 107 -4.29 8.97 8.38
CA PHE A 107 -4.50 7.86 9.31
C PHE A 107 -3.20 7.38 9.94
N VAL A 108 -2.15 7.18 9.13
CA VAL A 108 -0.83 6.71 9.60
C VAL A 108 -0.09 7.78 10.42
N ALA A 109 -0.41 9.06 10.25
CA ALA A 109 0.09 10.11 11.13
C ALA A 109 -0.65 10.13 12.47
N MET A 110 -1.99 10.15 12.44
CA MET A 110 -2.79 10.41 13.64
C MET A 110 -2.94 9.19 14.56
N ILE A 111 -3.35 8.03 14.04
CA ILE A 111 -3.69 6.88 14.89
C ILE A 111 -2.47 6.41 15.71
N PRO A 112 -1.28 6.21 15.12
CA PRO A 112 -0.10 5.79 15.89
C PRO A 112 0.27 6.79 16.99
N ASN A 113 0.17 8.08 16.69
CA ASN A 113 0.44 9.15 17.66
C ASN A 113 -0.57 9.15 18.82
N ILE A 114 -1.86 8.95 18.53
CA ILE A 114 -2.91 8.85 19.56
C ILE A 114 -2.70 7.60 20.42
N LEU A 115 -2.44 6.44 19.79
CA LEU A 115 -2.19 5.18 20.50
C LEU A 115 -0.93 5.27 21.38
N SER A 116 0.15 5.88 20.88
CA SER A 116 1.35 6.14 21.68
C SER A 116 1.04 7.09 22.84
N PHE A 117 0.30 8.17 22.63
CA PHE A 117 -0.09 9.06 23.73
C PHE A 117 -0.88 8.32 24.81
N ILE A 118 -1.88 7.52 24.43
CA ILE A 118 -2.67 6.71 25.36
C ILE A 118 -1.77 5.71 26.10
N LEU A 119 -0.87 5.02 25.39
CA LEU A 119 0.07 4.07 25.99
C LEU A 119 0.96 4.74 27.05
N TYR A 120 1.52 5.91 26.77
CA TYR A 120 2.35 6.65 27.72
C TYR A 120 1.52 7.18 28.91
N LEU A 121 0.26 7.57 28.68
CA LEU A 121 -0.65 7.96 29.76
C LEU A 121 -1.00 6.77 30.67
N LEU A 122 -1.29 5.60 30.10
CA LEU A 122 -1.52 4.37 30.85
C LEU A 122 -0.26 3.94 31.62
N GLY A 123 0.92 4.06 30.99
CA GLY A 123 2.21 3.80 31.65
C GLY A 123 2.44 4.70 32.87
N TYR A 124 2.02 5.98 32.79
CA TYR A 124 2.00 6.88 33.94
C TYR A 124 1.03 6.41 35.02
N LEU A 125 -0.21 6.07 34.67
CA LEU A 125 -1.23 5.63 35.63
C LEU A 125 -0.82 4.35 36.38
N ILE A 126 -0.18 3.41 35.71
CA ILE A 126 0.27 2.14 36.30
C ILE A 126 1.52 2.35 37.16
N THR A 127 2.50 3.11 36.67
CA THR A 127 3.82 3.20 37.32
C THR A 127 3.90 4.34 38.34
N SER A 128 2.98 5.31 38.29
CA SER A 128 3.01 6.58 39.04
C SER A 128 4.31 7.40 38.87
N LYS A 129 5.16 7.05 37.90
CA LYS A 129 6.41 7.77 37.60
C LYS A 129 6.16 8.86 36.57
N THR A 130 6.76 10.03 36.74
CA THR A 130 6.55 11.18 35.83
C THR A 130 7.27 11.08 34.49
N VAL A 131 8.12 10.05 34.29
CA VAL A 131 8.92 9.88 33.06
C VAL A 131 8.04 9.78 31.81
N PRO A 132 7.02 8.90 31.73
CA PRO A 132 6.17 8.80 30.54
C PRO A 132 5.45 10.10 30.17
N LEU A 133 5.13 10.96 31.16
CA LEU A 133 4.51 12.27 30.90
C LEU A 133 5.46 13.29 30.27
N ARG A 134 6.77 13.12 30.43
CA ARG A 134 7.82 14.01 29.94
C ARG A 134 8.46 13.50 28.65
N THR A 135 8.29 12.23 28.31
CA THR A 135 8.83 11.64 27.08
C THR A 135 8.23 12.31 25.85
N THR A 136 9.09 12.68 24.90
CA THR A 136 8.69 13.31 23.65
C THR A 136 8.38 12.25 22.60
N ILE A 137 7.14 12.22 22.13
CA ILE A 137 6.67 11.37 21.03
C ILE A 137 6.65 12.23 19.76
N SER A 138 7.51 11.87 18.81
CA SER A 138 7.72 12.60 17.56
C SER A 138 8.52 11.76 16.58
N GLY A 139 8.35 12.02 15.28
CA GLY A 139 9.16 11.45 14.21
C GLY A 139 8.34 10.66 13.18
N GLY A 140 8.96 10.41 12.03
CA GLY A 140 8.34 9.77 10.87
C GLY A 140 8.32 8.25 10.90
N ILE A 141 8.69 7.60 12.01
CA ILE A 141 8.80 6.14 12.13
C ILE A 141 7.49 5.43 11.76
N ALA A 142 6.33 6.00 12.15
CA ALA A 142 5.03 5.45 11.79
C ALA A 142 4.78 5.51 10.26
N ILE A 143 5.16 6.61 9.60
CA ILE A 143 5.09 6.74 8.13
C ILE A 143 6.06 5.76 7.46
N GLN A 144 7.26 5.58 8.00
CA GLN A 144 8.24 4.61 7.48
C GLN A 144 7.65 3.20 7.50
N ALA A 145 7.11 2.74 8.65
CA ALA A 145 6.41 1.46 8.74
C ALA A 145 5.25 1.37 7.74
N GLY A 146 4.42 2.41 7.66
CA GLY A 146 3.27 2.42 6.76
C GLY A 146 3.67 2.33 5.28
N PHE A 147 4.74 3.01 4.87
CA PHE A 147 5.23 2.94 3.49
C PHE A 147 5.80 1.56 3.17
N LEU A 148 6.51 0.92 4.11
CA LEU A 148 6.98 -0.46 3.92
C LEU A 148 5.83 -1.45 3.74
N VAL A 149 4.76 -1.32 4.52
CA VAL A 149 3.53 -2.12 4.37
C VAL A 149 2.91 -1.88 2.98
N SER A 150 2.85 -0.61 2.56
CA SER A 150 2.34 -0.20 1.24
C SER A 150 3.16 -0.79 0.09
N PHE A 151 4.48 -0.82 0.23
CA PHE A 151 5.37 -1.40 -0.78
C PHE A 151 5.24 -2.93 -0.84
N LYS A 152 5.04 -3.61 0.29
CA LYS A 152 4.70 -5.05 0.27
C LYS A 152 3.40 -5.28 -0.50
N GLN A 153 2.39 -4.43 -0.34
CA GLN A 153 1.13 -4.57 -1.08
C GLN A 153 1.29 -4.39 -2.59
N LEU A 154 2.09 -3.40 -3.01
CA LEU A 154 2.17 -2.98 -4.40
C LEU A 154 3.22 -3.75 -5.21
N VAL A 155 4.35 -4.11 -4.60
CA VAL A 155 5.50 -4.69 -5.29
C VAL A 155 6.23 -5.70 -4.39
N PRO A 156 5.54 -6.75 -3.92
CA PRO A 156 6.12 -7.71 -2.97
C PRO A 156 7.34 -8.46 -3.53
N GLU A 157 7.32 -8.74 -4.84
CA GLU A 157 8.33 -9.57 -5.52
C GLU A 157 9.55 -8.79 -6.02
N HIS A 158 9.54 -7.46 -5.91
CA HIS A 158 10.70 -6.66 -6.31
C HIS A 158 11.91 -6.96 -5.41
N THR A 159 13.02 -7.38 -6.00
CA THR A 159 14.28 -7.60 -5.27
C THR A 159 15.12 -6.32 -5.26
N VAL A 160 15.45 -5.83 -4.07
CA VAL A 160 16.43 -4.76 -3.91
C VAL A 160 17.79 -5.41 -3.64
N ALA A 161 18.80 -4.97 -4.39
CA ALA A 161 20.19 -5.31 -4.14
C ALA A 161 20.77 -4.31 -3.13
N ILE A 162 21.06 -4.79 -1.93
CA ILE A 162 21.67 -4.01 -0.84
C ILE A 162 23.19 -4.25 -0.88
N ALA A 163 23.97 -3.25 -0.42
CA ALA A 163 25.44 -3.34 -0.30
C ALA A 163 26.15 -3.71 -1.62
N LYS A 164 25.90 -2.95 -2.69
CA LYS A 164 26.47 -3.18 -4.04
C LYS A 164 26.22 -4.60 -4.59
N GLY A 165 25.12 -5.25 -4.18
CA GLY A 165 24.73 -6.57 -4.69
C GLY A 165 25.08 -7.76 -3.81
N LEU A 166 25.71 -7.55 -2.65
CA LEU A 166 26.04 -8.65 -1.73
C LEU A 166 24.79 -9.33 -1.14
N VAL A 167 23.72 -8.57 -0.91
CA VAL A 167 22.48 -9.10 -0.33
C VAL A 167 21.31 -8.72 -1.22
N ARG A 168 20.61 -9.72 -1.77
CA ARG A 168 19.39 -9.54 -2.54
C ARG A 168 18.20 -9.95 -1.68
N MET A 169 17.31 -9.00 -1.42
CA MET A 169 16.13 -9.24 -0.59
C MET A 169 14.88 -8.70 -1.27
N ARG A 170 13.78 -9.46 -1.18
CA ARG A 170 12.48 -9.01 -1.67
C ARG A 170 11.84 -8.03 -0.69
N VAL A 171 11.12 -7.05 -1.24
CA VAL A 171 10.43 -6.00 -0.48
C VAL A 171 9.47 -6.57 0.57
N LYS A 172 8.86 -7.74 0.32
CA LYS A 172 7.94 -8.39 1.26
C LYS A 172 8.52 -8.64 2.67
N HIS A 173 9.84 -8.73 2.80
CA HIS A 173 10.52 -8.93 4.09
C HIS A 173 10.82 -7.62 4.83
N PHE A 174 10.76 -6.46 4.16
CA PHE A 174 11.16 -5.18 4.75
C PHE A 174 10.31 -4.77 5.97
N PRO A 175 8.97 -4.94 5.97
CA PRO A 175 8.18 -4.58 7.15
C PRO A 175 8.59 -5.35 8.41
N ALA A 176 8.78 -6.67 8.33
CA ALA A 176 9.19 -7.48 9.48
C ALA A 176 10.60 -7.12 9.97
N ILE A 177 11.54 -6.89 9.07
CA ILE A 177 12.91 -6.48 9.43
C ILE A 177 12.89 -5.10 10.09
N PHE A 178 12.06 -4.18 9.59
CA PHE A 178 11.91 -2.86 10.19
C PHE A 178 11.34 -2.94 11.61
N LEU A 179 10.31 -3.78 11.83
CA LEU A 179 9.78 -4.03 13.16
C LEU A 179 10.85 -4.63 14.07
N LEU A 180 11.53 -5.69 13.63
CA LEU A 180 12.62 -6.33 14.38
C LEU A 180 13.71 -5.32 14.77
N ALA A 181 14.17 -4.49 13.82
CA ALA A 181 15.20 -3.48 14.07
C ALA A 181 14.75 -2.45 15.11
N ASN A 182 13.50 -1.98 15.05
CA ASN A 182 12.97 -1.05 16.04
C ASN A 182 12.72 -1.71 17.40
N THR A 183 12.38 -3.00 17.44
CA THR A 183 12.26 -3.77 18.70
C THR A 183 13.62 -3.93 19.38
N VAL A 184 14.65 -4.34 18.62
CA VAL A 184 16.02 -4.47 19.14
C VAL A 184 16.54 -3.10 19.60
N SER A 185 16.35 -2.05 18.79
CA SER A 185 16.73 -0.69 19.17
C SER A 185 15.98 -0.20 20.42
N GLY A 186 14.67 -0.50 20.52
CA GLY A 186 13.84 -0.15 21.67
C GLY A 186 14.36 -0.78 22.97
N ILE A 187 14.71 -2.06 22.92
CA ILE A 187 15.17 -2.81 24.10
C ILE A 187 16.63 -2.50 24.45
N VAL A 188 17.53 -2.45 23.46
CA VAL A 188 18.98 -2.34 23.67
C VAL A 188 19.43 -0.89 23.85
N VAL A 189 18.90 0.03 23.03
CA VAL A 189 19.30 1.45 23.01
C VAL A 189 18.34 2.32 23.83
N GLY A 190 17.16 1.79 24.20
CA GLY A 190 16.15 2.54 24.93
C GLY A 190 15.28 3.44 24.05
N THR A 191 15.20 3.16 22.73
CA THR A 191 14.34 3.91 21.79
C THR A 191 12.90 3.36 21.77
N GLU A 192 12.31 3.14 22.93
CA GLU A 192 10.98 2.55 23.13
C GLU A 192 9.88 3.29 22.35
N THR A 193 9.94 4.63 22.26
CA THR A 193 8.97 5.43 21.53
C THR A 193 8.97 5.09 20.03
N ALA A 194 10.15 4.89 19.43
CA ALA A 194 10.27 4.48 18.04
C ALA A 194 9.71 3.07 17.82
N MET A 195 9.97 2.15 18.77
CA MET A 195 9.37 0.81 18.77
C MET A 195 7.84 0.88 18.74
N PHE A 196 7.21 1.60 19.67
CA PHE A 196 5.75 1.71 19.71
C PHE A 196 5.17 2.36 18.44
N LEU A 197 5.79 3.44 17.95
CA LEU A 197 5.37 4.09 16.70
C LEU A 197 5.51 3.17 15.48
N ALA A 198 6.54 2.32 15.44
CA ALA A 198 6.74 1.35 14.36
C ALA A 198 5.63 0.29 14.35
N TYR A 199 5.30 -0.29 15.51
CA TYR A 199 4.22 -1.26 15.62
C TYR A 199 2.85 -0.65 15.34
N PHE A 200 2.53 0.51 15.92
CA PHE A 200 1.25 1.16 15.66
C PHE A 200 1.13 1.67 14.23
N GLY A 201 2.20 2.19 13.64
CA GLY A 201 2.24 2.58 12.23
C GLY A 201 2.03 1.40 11.29
N PHE A 202 2.70 0.27 11.57
CA PHE A 202 2.49 -0.98 10.85
C PHE A 202 1.05 -1.47 10.95
N MET A 203 0.49 -1.55 12.17
CA MET A 203 -0.90 -2.00 12.37
C MET A 203 -1.88 -1.09 11.66
N THR A 204 -1.74 0.23 11.84
CA THR A 204 -2.62 1.22 11.23
C THR A 204 -2.59 1.11 9.71
N ALA A 205 -1.39 1.00 9.12
CA ALA A 205 -1.26 0.88 7.68
C ALA A 205 -1.83 -0.44 7.16
N TRP A 206 -1.57 -1.56 7.84
CA TRP A 206 -2.13 -2.86 7.45
C TRP A 206 -3.65 -2.84 7.53
N VAL A 207 -4.24 -2.43 8.65
CA VAL A 207 -5.70 -2.32 8.82
C VAL A 207 -6.30 -1.40 7.76
N TYR A 208 -5.71 -0.22 7.54
CA TYR A 208 -6.21 0.74 6.57
C TYR A 208 -6.19 0.18 5.14
N LEU A 209 -5.08 -0.43 4.72
CA LEU A 209 -4.93 -0.97 3.36
C LEU A 209 -5.73 -2.26 3.16
N ARG A 210 -5.87 -3.09 4.20
CA ARG A 210 -6.63 -4.33 4.17
C ARG A 210 -8.12 -4.04 4.06
N PHE A 211 -8.66 -3.08 4.82
CA PHE A 211 -10.12 -2.95 4.98
C PHE A 211 -10.73 -1.62 4.49
N PHE A 212 -9.96 -0.53 4.41
CA PHE A 212 -10.53 0.82 4.24
C PHE A 212 -10.14 1.53 2.94
N ARG A 213 -8.94 1.29 2.42
CA ARG A 213 -8.46 1.97 1.20
C ARG A 213 -9.33 1.63 0.01
N ILE A 214 -9.67 2.64 -0.79
CA ILE A 214 -10.51 2.46 -1.96
C ILE A 214 -9.63 2.47 -3.21
N SER A 215 -9.79 1.48 -4.09
CA SER A 215 -9.03 1.35 -5.34
C SER A 215 -9.96 1.08 -6.53
N PRO A 216 -9.65 1.58 -7.74
CA PRO A 216 -10.39 1.18 -8.93
C PRO A 216 -10.20 -0.32 -9.18
N SER A 217 -11.26 -1.01 -9.60
CA SER A 217 -11.18 -2.43 -9.95
C SER A 217 -10.33 -2.64 -11.22
N LEU A 218 -9.76 -3.83 -11.37
CA LEU A 218 -8.97 -4.17 -12.57
C LEU A 218 -9.83 -4.07 -13.84
N SER A 219 -11.07 -4.52 -13.74
CA SER A 219 -12.10 -4.42 -14.78
C SER A 219 -12.34 -2.97 -15.15
N SER A 220 -12.55 -2.08 -14.17
CA SER A 220 -12.78 -0.66 -14.41
C SER A 220 -11.57 0.10 -14.96
N ALA A 221 -10.35 -0.31 -14.62
CA ALA A 221 -9.17 0.25 -15.24
C ALA A 221 -9.08 -0.09 -16.75
N ALA A 222 -9.70 -1.20 -17.17
CA ALA A 222 -9.72 -1.65 -18.56
C ALA A 222 -10.96 -1.20 -19.34
N THR A 223 -12.14 -1.16 -18.71
CA THR A 223 -13.44 -0.87 -19.36
C THR A 223 -13.98 0.52 -19.08
N GLY A 224 -13.42 1.24 -18.09
CA GLY A 224 -13.90 2.56 -17.67
C GLY A 224 -15.15 2.54 -16.79
N ASP A 225 -15.59 1.36 -16.35
CA ASP A 225 -16.91 1.13 -15.75
C ASP A 225 -17.09 1.62 -14.29
N GLY A 226 -16.17 2.47 -13.80
CA GLY A 226 -16.29 3.15 -12.50
C GLY A 226 -16.40 2.26 -11.26
N SER A 227 -16.35 0.93 -11.38
CA SER A 227 -16.40 -0.03 -10.29
C SER A 227 -15.13 0.02 -9.43
N VAL A 228 -15.36 -0.08 -8.12
CA VAL A 228 -14.40 0.23 -7.07
C VAL A 228 -14.29 -0.96 -6.12
N ILE A 229 -13.07 -1.29 -5.73
CA ILE A 229 -12.73 -2.30 -4.73
C ILE A 229 -12.38 -1.59 -3.43
N LYS A 230 -12.93 -2.08 -2.33
CA LYS A 230 -12.63 -1.61 -0.98
C LYS A 230 -11.67 -2.59 -0.30
N GLY A 231 -10.54 -2.07 0.18
CA GLY A 231 -9.52 -2.86 0.84
C GLY A 231 -8.71 -3.72 -0.14
N ASP A 232 -8.05 -4.72 0.42
CA ASP A 232 -7.31 -5.75 -0.31
C ASP A 232 -7.55 -7.06 0.41
N ALA A 233 -8.41 -7.92 -0.15
CA ALA A 233 -8.82 -9.19 0.44
C ALA A 233 -7.83 -10.35 0.18
N SER A 234 -6.75 -10.12 -0.59
CA SER A 234 -5.80 -11.17 -0.98
C SER A 234 -5.12 -11.87 0.20
N ASP A 235 -4.88 -13.17 0.08
CA ASP A 235 -4.22 -13.96 1.13
C ASP A 235 -2.77 -13.54 1.34
N THR A 236 -2.10 -13.13 0.26
CA THR A 236 -0.72 -12.63 0.29
C THR A 236 -0.56 -11.36 1.15
N PHE A 237 -1.64 -10.61 1.35
CA PHE A 237 -1.70 -9.43 2.20
C PHE A 237 -2.31 -9.71 3.59
N ALA A 238 -2.63 -10.96 3.91
CA ALA A 238 -2.99 -11.35 5.26
C ALA A 238 -1.84 -11.06 6.24
N PHE A 239 -2.20 -10.86 7.50
CA PHE A 239 -1.27 -10.42 8.54
C PHE A 239 -0.10 -11.38 8.76
N ALA A 240 -0.39 -12.68 8.82
CA ALA A 240 0.61 -13.73 9.00
C ALA A 240 1.74 -13.65 7.96
N HIS A 241 1.39 -13.38 6.69
CA HIS A 241 2.31 -13.29 5.56
C HIS A 241 3.27 -12.08 5.59
N PHE A 242 3.21 -11.21 6.61
CA PHE A 242 4.25 -10.21 6.85
C PHE A 242 5.48 -10.79 7.54
N PHE A 243 5.34 -11.94 8.19
CA PHE A 243 6.36 -12.53 9.04
C PHE A 243 6.90 -13.84 8.43
N PRO A 244 7.97 -14.43 8.98
CA PRO A 244 8.47 -15.74 8.56
C PRO A 244 7.48 -16.88 8.83
N GLU A 245 7.51 -17.91 7.98
CA GLU A 245 6.61 -19.06 8.01
C GLU A 245 6.45 -19.76 9.36
N PRO A 246 7.50 -19.96 10.18
CA PRO A 246 7.35 -20.66 11.47
C PRO A 246 6.35 -20.02 12.44
N ILE A 247 6.05 -18.73 12.27
CA ILE A 247 5.13 -18.00 13.14
C ILE A 247 3.79 -17.68 12.48
N HIS A 248 3.52 -18.17 11.26
CA HIS A 248 2.26 -17.89 10.56
C HIS A 248 1.04 -18.43 11.30
N THR A 249 1.04 -19.71 11.66
CA THR A 249 -0.10 -20.37 12.32
C THR A 249 -0.53 -19.69 13.62
N PRO A 250 0.35 -19.44 14.60
CA PRO A 250 -0.07 -18.79 15.84
C PRO A 250 -0.55 -17.35 15.59
N LEU A 251 0.05 -16.67 14.64
CA LEU A 251 -0.27 -15.28 14.34
C LEU A 251 -1.59 -15.16 13.59
N ALA A 252 -1.86 -16.06 12.65
CA ALA A 252 -3.14 -16.17 11.94
C ALA A 252 -4.27 -16.39 12.93
N ALA A 253 -4.15 -17.36 13.84
CA ALA A 253 -5.16 -17.62 14.86
C ALA A 253 -5.45 -16.39 15.73
N LEU A 254 -4.41 -15.64 16.13
CA LEU A 254 -4.56 -14.40 16.89
C LEU A 254 -5.26 -13.31 16.07
N THR A 255 -4.86 -13.11 14.81
CA THR A 255 -5.44 -12.08 13.96
C THR A 255 -6.85 -12.39 13.49
N ASP A 256 -7.18 -13.66 13.29
CA ASP A 256 -8.52 -14.10 12.93
C ASP A 256 -9.49 -13.88 14.11
N GLY A 257 -9.05 -14.15 15.34
CA GLY A 257 -9.81 -13.80 16.55
C GLY A 257 -10.08 -12.29 16.67
N LEU A 258 -9.06 -11.46 16.44
CA LEU A 258 -9.21 -10.00 16.41
C LEU A 258 -10.15 -9.54 15.28
N TYR A 259 -10.01 -10.11 14.09
CA TYR A 259 -10.84 -9.78 12.94
C TYR A 259 -12.31 -10.13 13.20
N ASN A 260 -12.60 -11.32 13.72
CA ASN A 260 -13.96 -11.73 14.08
C ASN A 260 -14.59 -10.81 15.15
N THR A 261 -13.77 -10.34 16.10
CA THR A 261 -14.21 -9.37 17.10
C THR A 261 -14.49 -8.00 16.48
N LEU A 262 -13.67 -7.54 15.54
CA LEU A 262 -13.90 -6.27 14.84
C LEU A 262 -15.12 -6.33 13.91
N VAL A 263 -15.38 -7.48 13.29
CA VAL A 263 -16.59 -7.72 12.49
C VAL A 263 -17.83 -7.73 13.38
N SER A 264 -17.78 -8.38 14.55
CA SER A 264 -18.93 -8.41 15.47
C SER A 264 -19.24 -7.03 16.07
N LEU A 265 -18.23 -6.18 16.24
CA LEU A 265 -18.37 -4.78 16.65
C LEU A 265 -18.79 -3.84 15.51
N GLY A 266 -18.95 -4.34 14.28
CA GLY A 266 -19.33 -3.54 13.11
C GLY A 266 -18.22 -2.62 12.57
N ALA A 267 -16.98 -2.78 13.05
CA ALA A 267 -15.83 -1.98 12.63
C ALA A 267 -15.22 -2.45 11.30
N CYS A 268 -15.41 -3.73 10.92
CA CYS A 268 -14.92 -4.31 9.68
C CYS A 268 -16.03 -5.06 8.94
N THR A 269 -16.03 -5.00 7.61
CA THR A 269 -16.92 -5.80 6.76
C THR A 269 -16.26 -7.13 6.41
N PRO A 270 -16.95 -8.28 6.58
CA PRO A 270 -16.38 -9.56 6.23
C PRO A 270 -16.17 -9.67 4.71
N PHE A 271 -15.03 -10.22 4.28
CA PHE A 271 -14.79 -10.54 2.88
C PHE A 271 -15.59 -11.77 2.44
N SER A 272 -16.18 -11.70 1.25
CA SER A 272 -16.75 -12.88 0.57
C SER A 272 -15.65 -13.68 -0.13
N GLU A 273 -15.93 -14.94 -0.47
CA GLU A 273 -15.00 -15.76 -1.28
C GLU A 273 -14.67 -15.09 -2.61
N GLN A 274 -15.66 -14.43 -3.24
CA GLN A 274 -15.48 -13.68 -4.48
C GLN A 274 -14.52 -12.50 -4.31
N ASP A 275 -14.56 -11.80 -3.17
CA ASP A 275 -13.65 -10.70 -2.87
C ASP A 275 -12.20 -11.20 -2.71
N ILE A 276 -12.04 -12.37 -2.06
CA ILE A 276 -10.74 -13.00 -1.85
C ILE A 276 -10.14 -13.44 -3.19
N ASP A 277 -10.91 -14.12 -4.03
CA ASP A 277 -10.48 -14.56 -5.36
C ASP A 277 -10.09 -13.38 -6.24
N ALA A 278 -10.94 -12.34 -6.31
CA ALA A 278 -10.63 -11.11 -7.05
C ALA A 278 -9.39 -10.39 -6.48
N GLY A 279 -9.22 -10.40 -5.16
CA GLY A 279 -8.04 -9.85 -4.49
C GLY A 279 -6.77 -10.61 -4.85
N ASN A 280 -6.82 -11.94 -4.86
CA ASN A 280 -5.71 -12.82 -5.23
C ASN A 280 -5.30 -12.66 -6.69
N GLU A 281 -6.28 -12.58 -7.61
CA GLU A 281 -6.03 -12.25 -9.01
C GLU A 281 -5.34 -10.88 -9.15
N GLN A 282 -5.81 -9.86 -8.44
CA GLN A 282 -5.22 -8.54 -8.47
C GLN A 282 -3.80 -8.52 -7.90
N ALA A 283 -3.55 -9.25 -6.81
CA ALA A 283 -2.22 -9.37 -6.21
C ALA A 283 -1.23 -10.07 -7.17
N ASN A 284 -1.66 -11.14 -7.84
CA ASN A 284 -0.87 -11.85 -8.85
C ASN A 284 -0.57 -10.94 -10.05
N ALA A 285 -1.57 -10.19 -10.55
CA ALA A 285 -1.37 -9.24 -11.64
C ALA A 285 -0.33 -8.15 -11.28
N ARG A 286 -0.30 -7.69 -10.02
CA ARG A 286 0.73 -6.74 -9.54
C ARG A 286 2.11 -7.39 -9.44
N ALA A 287 2.18 -8.66 -9.03
CA ALA A 287 3.43 -9.40 -8.95
C ALA A 287 4.05 -9.63 -10.34
N GLU A 288 3.23 -9.92 -11.35
CA GLU A 288 3.65 -10.10 -12.74
C GLU A 288 3.97 -8.78 -13.46
N GLY A 289 3.25 -7.71 -13.15
CA GLY A 289 3.35 -6.42 -13.83
C GLY A 289 4.65 -5.64 -13.62
N GLY A 290 5.46 -6.01 -12.63
CA GLY A 290 6.72 -5.32 -12.28
C GLY A 290 6.54 -3.83 -11.97
N LEU A 291 7.62 -3.14 -11.59
CA LEU A 291 7.57 -1.68 -11.39
C LEU A 291 7.25 -0.99 -12.73
N PRO A 292 6.14 -0.25 -12.89
CA PRO A 292 6.07 0.72 -13.97
C PRO A 292 7.24 1.69 -13.79
N SER A 293 7.89 2.09 -14.88
CA SER A 293 9.03 3.03 -14.92
C SER A 293 8.60 4.46 -14.52
N ILE A 294 8.04 4.62 -13.32
CA ILE A 294 7.56 5.87 -12.71
C ILE A 294 8.70 6.57 -11.95
N MET A 295 9.75 5.81 -11.59
CA MET A 295 10.85 6.28 -10.76
C MET A 295 11.99 6.94 -11.57
N ASN A 296 12.01 6.80 -12.89
CA ASN A 296 13.01 7.47 -13.73
C ASN A 296 12.55 8.88 -14.15
N PRO A 297 13.14 9.97 -13.65
CA PRO A 297 12.77 11.34 -14.03
C PRO A 297 13.08 11.68 -15.51
N ASN A 298 13.91 10.88 -16.19
CA ASN A 298 14.19 11.02 -17.63
C ASN A 298 13.20 10.25 -18.53
N SER A 299 12.23 9.54 -17.95
CA SER A 299 11.14 8.92 -18.72
C SER A 299 10.09 9.98 -19.04
N ARG A 300 10.40 10.82 -20.03
CA ARG A 300 9.41 11.62 -20.75
C ARG A 300 8.40 10.62 -21.34
N GLY A 301 7.14 10.67 -20.87
CA GLY A 301 5.96 10.06 -21.50
C GLY A 301 6.13 8.66 -22.11
N GLY A 302 5.49 7.65 -21.51
CA GLY A 302 5.16 6.43 -22.25
C GLY A 302 6.28 5.39 -22.34
N ARG A 303 6.41 4.58 -21.29
CA ARG A 303 6.95 3.21 -21.40
C ARG A 303 6.04 2.15 -20.78
N GLY A 304 4.74 2.44 -20.74
CA GLY A 304 3.71 1.40 -20.89
C GLY A 304 3.61 0.90 -22.34
N GLY A 305 4.42 1.43 -23.26
CA GLY A 305 4.47 1.00 -24.65
C GLY A 305 4.99 -0.41 -24.85
N ALA A 306 5.76 -1.02 -23.94
CA ALA A 306 6.19 -2.40 -24.12
C ALA A 306 5.02 -3.38 -23.91
N THR A 307 4.29 -3.25 -22.79
CA THR A 307 3.12 -4.09 -22.50
C THR A 307 1.91 -3.71 -23.33
N ARG A 308 1.71 -2.42 -23.65
CA ARG A 308 0.64 -1.96 -24.54
C ARG A 308 0.93 -2.27 -26.01
N ALA A 309 2.15 -2.11 -26.50
CA ALA A 309 2.49 -2.52 -27.87
C ALA A 309 2.54 -4.05 -27.99
N GLU A 310 2.91 -4.78 -26.95
CA GLU A 310 2.82 -6.24 -26.96
C GLU A 310 1.36 -6.71 -26.89
N ALA A 311 0.50 -6.06 -26.09
CA ALA A 311 -0.94 -6.30 -26.10
C ALA A 311 -1.58 -5.90 -27.43
N GLU A 312 -1.18 -4.79 -28.05
CA GLU A 312 -1.62 -4.37 -29.38
C GLU A 312 -1.09 -5.32 -30.47
N ARG A 313 0.13 -5.87 -30.32
CA ARG A 313 0.70 -6.89 -31.21
C ARG A 313 -0.05 -8.22 -31.08
N ARG A 314 -0.40 -8.65 -29.87
CA ARG A 314 -1.23 -9.84 -29.62
C ARG A 314 -2.65 -9.65 -30.15
N ARG A 315 -3.25 -8.46 -29.97
CA ARG A 315 -4.55 -8.10 -30.56
C ARG A 315 -4.51 -8.07 -32.09
N ALA A 316 -3.45 -7.55 -32.70
CA ALA A 316 -3.29 -7.53 -34.16
C ALA A 316 -3.09 -8.94 -34.75
N LEU A 317 -2.41 -9.85 -34.03
CA LEU A 317 -2.31 -11.25 -34.45
C LEU A 317 -3.63 -11.98 -34.32
N ALA A 318 -4.39 -11.74 -33.25
CA ALA A 318 -5.73 -12.30 -33.07
C ALA A 318 -6.70 -11.83 -34.16
N LEU A 319 -6.67 -10.53 -34.51
CA LEU A 319 -7.47 -9.97 -35.61
C LEU A 319 -7.09 -10.59 -36.96
N LYS A 320 -5.79 -10.75 -37.25
CA LYS A 320 -5.35 -11.43 -38.48
C LYS A 320 -5.76 -12.90 -38.53
N ALA A 321 -5.71 -13.60 -37.40
CA ALA A 321 -6.16 -14.99 -37.33
C ALA A 321 -7.69 -15.09 -37.53
N LEU A 322 -8.45 -14.11 -37.04
CA LEU A 322 -9.90 -14.01 -37.27
C LEU A 322 -10.21 -13.73 -38.74
N ASP A 323 -9.53 -12.77 -39.36
CA ASP A 323 -9.67 -12.46 -40.80
C ASP A 323 -9.31 -13.65 -41.68
N GLN A 324 -8.27 -14.41 -41.33
CA GLN A 324 -7.92 -15.64 -42.03
C GLN A 324 -9.00 -16.71 -41.90
N ARG A 325 -9.63 -16.85 -40.73
CA ARG A 325 -10.77 -17.77 -40.54
C ARG A 325 -12.01 -17.31 -41.30
N LEU A 326 -12.30 -16.01 -41.31
CA LEU A 326 -13.42 -15.43 -42.07
C LEU A 326 -13.21 -15.57 -43.58
N HIS A 327 -12.01 -15.31 -44.09
CA HIS A 327 -11.68 -15.53 -45.50
C HIS A 327 -11.71 -17.02 -45.88
N ALA A 328 -11.24 -17.92 -45.01
CA ALA A 328 -11.33 -19.37 -45.23
C ALA A 328 -12.78 -19.88 -45.20
N ALA A 329 -13.62 -19.29 -44.36
CA ALA A 329 -15.07 -19.57 -44.33
C ALA A 329 -15.78 -18.99 -45.57
N ALA A 330 -15.43 -17.78 -46.02
CA ALA A 330 -15.98 -17.17 -47.22
C ALA A 330 -15.55 -17.89 -48.52
N ALA A 331 -14.36 -18.51 -48.52
CA ALA A 331 -13.91 -19.37 -49.62
C ALA A 331 -14.62 -20.73 -49.66
N ARG A 332 -15.28 -21.16 -48.58
CA ARG A 332 -16.23 -22.28 -48.60
C ARG A 332 -17.61 -21.76 -48.98
N GLY A 333 -17.86 -21.65 -50.28
CA GLY A 333 -19.21 -21.41 -50.81
C GLY A 333 -20.19 -22.55 -50.46
N PRO A 334 -21.51 -22.30 -50.52
CA PRO A 334 -22.53 -23.27 -50.11
C PRO A 334 -22.67 -24.37 -51.15
N THR A 335 -22.22 -25.58 -50.83
CA THR A 335 -22.58 -26.79 -51.60
C THR A 335 -23.68 -27.55 -50.87
N THR A 336 -24.83 -27.59 -51.52
CA THR A 336 -26.03 -28.36 -51.21
C THR A 336 -25.81 -29.88 -51.28
N THR A 337 -26.46 -30.57 -50.33
CA THR A 337 -27.05 -31.92 -50.39
C THR A 337 -26.16 -33.18 -50.43
N ALA A 338 -26.47 -34.07 -49.48
CA ALA A 338 -25.95 -35.43 -49.27
C ALA A 338 -26.29 -36.44 -50.38
N PRO A 339 -25.75 -37.67 -50.30
CA PRO A 339 -26.60 -38.77 -49.86
C PRO A 339 -25.96 -39.77 -48.86
N ALA A 340 -26.88 -40.60 -48.33
CA ALA A 340 -26.84 -41.53 -47.21
C ALA A 340 -25.71 -42.61 -47.16
N ALA A 341 -25.60 -43.18 -45.95
CA ALA A 341 -24.61 -44.11 -45.40
C ALA A 341 -24.51 -45.51 -46.07
N PRO A 342 -23.57 -46.36 -45.60
CA PRO A 342 -24.00 -47.31 -44.57
C PRO A 342 -23.06 -47.42 -43.35
N SER A 343 -23.70 -47.89 -42.29
CA SER A 343 -23.29 -48.11 -40.91
C SER A 343 -22.26 -49.23 -40.67
N SER A 344 -21.36 -49.02 -39.71
CA SER A 344 -20.91 -50.07 -38.78
C SER A 344 -20.39 -49.51 -37.43
N SER A 345 -21.29 -49.56 -36.44
CA SER A 345 -21.08 -49.98 -35.04
C SER A 345 -19.81 -49.60 -34.26
N GLY A 346 -19.97 -48.71 -33.26
CA GLY A 346 -19.10 -48.57 -32.07
C GLY A 346 -19.52 -47.36 -31.20
N PRO A 347 -19.83 -47.51 -29.89
CA PRO A 347 -20.76 -46.62 -29.16
C PRO A 347 -20.14 -45.36 -28.54
N SER A 348 -20.71 -44.18 -28.86
CA SER A 348 -21.54 -43.28 -28.01
C SER A 348 -21.24 -43.27 -26.48
N ILE A 349 -21.04 -42.16 -25.75
CA ILE A 349 -21.95 -41.01 -25.51
C ILE A 349 -21.25 -39.88 -24.69
N LEU A 350 -21.58 -38.63 -25.10
CA LEU A 350 -21.85 -37.33 -24.43
C LEU A 350 -21.16 -36.89 -23.12
N GLY A 351 -21.00 -35.58 -22.88
CA GLY A 351 -21.54 -34.44 -23.67
C GLY A 351 -21.13 -33.06 -23.18
N GLU A 352 -20.89 -32.18 -24.15
CA GLU A 352 -20.79 -30.73 -23.99
C GLU A 352 -22.13 -30.10 -24.40
N THR A 353 -22.63 -29.19 -23.57
CA THR A 353 -23.76 -28.32 -23.87
C THR A 353 -23.23 -27.03 -24.50
N SER A 354 -23.70 -26.69 -25.70
CA SER A 354 -23.47 -25.37 -26.31
C SER A 354 -24.81 -24.64 -26.41
N TYR A 355 -24.83 -23.43 -25.85
CA TYR A 355 -25.96 -22.50 -25.81
C TYR A 355 -25.76 -21.46 -26.93
N GLU A 356 -26.82 -21.19 -27.69
CA GLU A 356 -26.84 -20.22 -28.80
C GLU A 356 -27.87 -19.11 -28.48
N PRO A 357 -27.56 -17.81 -28.67
CA PRO A 357 -28.50 -16.73 -28.41
C PRO A 357 -29.29 -16.35 -29.67
N ASP A 358 -30.61 -16.18 -29.52
CA ASP A 358 -31.49 -15.65 -30.57
C ASP A 358 -31.26 -14.15 -30.81
N GLN A 359 -31.07 -13.77 -32.08
CA GLN A 359 -31.07 -12.39 -32.55
C GLN A 359 -32.17 -12.27 -33.63
N SER A 360 -33.20 -11.45 -33.37
CA SER A 360 -34.24 -11.12 -34.34
C SER A 360 -34.15 -9.63 -34.72
N ASP A 361 -33.95 -9.41 -36.03
CA ASP A 361 -33.90 -8.13 -36.71
C ASP A 361 -35.30 -7.48 -36.85
N ALA A 362 -35.30 -6.14 -36.85
CA ALA A 362 -36.42 -5.27 -37.26
C ALA A 362 -36.33 -4.95 -38.79
N PRO A 363 -37.13 -4.01 -39.35
CA PRO A 363 -38.60 -3.89 -39.44
C PRO A 363 -39.09 -3.71 -40.91
N ALA A 364 -40.41 -3.82 -41.17
CA ALA A 364 -41.08 -3.03 -42.22
C ALA A 364 -42.63 -3.07 -42.12
N LYS A 365 -43.25 -1.89 -42.00
CA LYS A 365 -44.65 -1.55 -42.37
C LYS A 365 -44.84 -1.70 -43.89
N PRO A 366 -46.07 -1.83 -44.47
CA PRO A 366 -47.18 -0.87 -44.30
C PRO A 366 -48.64 -1.40 -44.45
N ALA A 367 -49.58 -0.45 -44.29
CA ALA A 367 -50.95 -0.37 -44.84
C ALA A 367 -52.10 -1.16 -44.17
N SER A 368 -52.86 -0.50 -43.30
CA SER A 368 -54.19 0.09 -43.61
C SER A 368 -54.62 1.02 -42.48
#